data_AF-A0AAP6G7V4-F1
#
_entry.id   AF-A0AAP6G7V4-F1
#
_cell.length_a   1.000
_cell.length_b   1.000
_cell.length_c   1.000
_cell.angle_alpha   90.00
_cell.angle_beta   90.00
_cell.angle_gamma   90.00
#
_symmetry.space_group_name_H-M   'P 1'
#
loop_
_entity.id
_entity.type
_entity.pdbx_description
1 polymer ?
#
loop_
_entity_poly.entity_id
_entity_poly.type
_entity_poly.pdbx_seq_one_letter_code
_entity_poly.pdbx_strand_id
1 'polypeptide(L)'
;MRLSIEVYMDFICPWCLIGKRQLAQALIQLGAERPEVRVDVHWRGVQLLPALPVQGEDFHDFYLRRLGSEQAIGLRQAQVRQAAAGVGVALDFGKIPRMPNTADAHRLWQRACQLGSLAQLDELLERLFACHFLHGGDLGDGATLLGLAEAAGFGPADLVSSLQGDGTPFHCDRPGAAHQGVPSFVLGEGLTLSGAQPVAQLLASLRQALDAATGAPAARILVPAERVPEPGKRILIEAQGKSLVLFNVDGRFHAIDDGCPHQGASLCGGRLEGEVIQCLAHGLRFNLNTGYLLNSTQLKVGRYPVEQAGDQLHIVIPQEEAIPCTR
;
A
#
# COMPACT_ATOMS: atom_id res chain seq x y z
N MET A 1 11.20 16.71 0.56
CA MET A 1 10.19 15.87 -0.13
C MET A 1 9.59 14.91 0.87
N ARG A 2 8.31 14.52 0.74
CA ARG A 2 7.63 13.69 1.75
C ARG A 2 7.02 12.45 1.09
N LEU A 3 7.28 11.27 1.64
CA LEU A 3 6.66 10.01 1.23
C LEU A 3 5.87 9.43 2.39
N SER A 4 4.57 9.22 2.17
CA SER A 4 3.72 8.51 3.12
C SER A 4 3.72 7.02 2.80
N ILE A 5 3.78 6.20 3.85
CA ILE A 5 3.65 4.75 3.79
C ILE A 5 2.57 4.34 4.77
N GLU A 6 1.53 3.66 4.31
CA GLU A 6 0.62 2.94 5.21
C GLU A 6 1.02 1.46 5.29
N VAL A 7 1.09 0.91 6.50
CA VAL A 7 1.41 -0.49 6.73
C VAL A 7 0.27 -1.16 7.49
N TYR A 8 -0.39 -2.12 6.86
CA TYR A 8 -1.48 -2.90 7.45
C TYR A 8 -0.91 -4.15 8.11
N MET A 9 -1.23 -4.39 9.38
CA MET A 9 -0.54 -5.38 10.20
C MET A 9 -1.44 -6.03 11.27
N ASP A 10 -1.05 -7.23 11.71
CA ASP A 10 -1.57 -7.82 12.95
C ASP A 10 -0.40 -8.19 13.87
N PHE A 11 -0.53 -7.95 15.17
CA PHE A 11 0.53 -8.17 16.15
C PHE A 11 0.86 -9.65 16.35
N ILE A 12 -0.08 -10.55 16.04
CA ILE A 12 0.12 -12.01 16.06
C ILE A 12 0.60 -12.58 14.71
N CYS A 13 0.82 -11.75 13.70
CA CYS A 13 1.37 -12.20 12.42
C CYS A 13 2.90 -12.08 12.42
N PRO A 14 3.66 -13.18 12.39
CA PRO A 14 5.13 -13.11 12.44
C PRO A 14 5.72 -12.44 11.19
N TRP A 15 5.03 -12.55 10.05
CA TRP A 15 5.43 -11.86 8.83
C TRP A 15 5.31 -10.34 8.96
N CYS A 16 4.44 -9.81 9.83
CA CYS A 16 4.37 -8.36 10.08
C CYS A 16 5.60 -7.86 10.82
N LEU A 17 6.12 -8.62 11.80
CA LEU A 17 7.38 -8.31 12.48
C LEU A 17 8.56 -8.40 11.50
N ILE A 18 8.62 -9.44 10.68
CA ILE A 18 9.66 -9.58 9.64
C ILE A 18 9.59 -8.40 8.66
N GLY A 19 8.38 -8.06 8.18
CA GLY A 19 8.14 -6.92 7.30
C GLY A 19 8.53 -5.59 7.92
N LYS A 20 8.32 -5.37 9.23
CA LYS A 20 8.81 -4.18 9.96
C LYS A 20 10.32 -4.06 9.87
N ARG A 21 11.07 -5.15 10.07
CA ARG A 21 12.53 -5.15 9.96
C ARG A 21 13.01 -4.90 8.54
N GLN A 22 12.38 -5.54 7.56
CA GLN A 22 12.70 -5.34 6.14
C GLN A 22 12.44 -3.90 5.70
N LEU A 23 11.30 -3.31 6.10
CA LEU A 23 10.99 -1.91 5.82
C LEU A 23 12.01 -0.98 6.49
N ALA A 24 12.34 -1.21 7.77
CA ALA A 24 13.33 -0.40 8.46
C ALA A 24 14.70 -0.41 7.75
N GLN A 25 15.16 -1.58 7.29
CA GLN A 25 16.41 -1.71 6.52
C GLN A 25 16.32 -0.98 5.17
N ALA A 26 15.19 -1.08 4.47
CA ALA A 26 14.97 -0.37 3.21
C ALA A 26 14.95 1.16 3.41
N LEU A 27 14.34 1.64 4.49
CA LEU A 27 14.31 3.07 4.84
C LEU A 27 15.69 3.61 5.23
N ILE A 28 16.53 2.82 5.89
CA ILE A 28 17.93 3.20 6.17
C ILE A 28 18.70 3.36 4.85
N GLN A 29 18.56 2.41 3.92
CA GLN A 29 19.21 2.48 2.60
C GLN A 29 18.71 3.69 1.81
N LEU A 30 17.39 3.91 1.79
CA LEU A 30 16.79 5.07 1.13
C LEU A 30 17.28 6.39 1.73
N GLY A 31 17.37 6.50 3.06
CA GLY A 31 17.85 7.71 3.73
C GLY A 31 19.32 8.02 3.43
N ALA A 32 20.14 7.00 3.19
CA ALA A 32 21.52 7.19 2.73
C ALA A 32 21.59 7.66 1.26
N GLU A 33 20.66 7.22 0.42
CA GLU A 33 20.58 7.60 -1.00
C GLU A 33 19.93 8.96 -1.24
N ARG A 34 18.92 9.30 -0.44
CA ARG A 34 18.01 10.44 -0.62
C ARG A 34 17.76 11.14 0.73
N PRO A 35 18.78 11.77 1.33
CA PRO A 35 18.67 12.38 2.66
C PRO A 35 17.65 13.53 2.75
N GLU A 36 17.24 14.10 1.62
CA GLU A 36 16.22 15.13 1.50
C GLU A 36 14.77 14.62 1.59
N VAL A 37 14.60 13.29 1.57
CA VAL A 37 13.30 12.62 1.66
C VAL A 37 12.96 12.35 3.11
N ARG A 38 11.84 12.93 3.55
CA ARG A 38 11.21 12.56 4.82
C ARG A 38 10.17 11.48 4.56
N VAL A 39 10.29 10.35 5.25
CA VAL A 39 9.31 9.27 5.18
C VAL A 39 8.47 9.26 6.43
N ASP A 40 7.15 9.14 6.26
CA ASP A 40 6.20 8.98 7.35
C ASP A 40 5.49 7.64 7.21
N VAL A 41 5.63 6.81 8.25
CA VAL A 41 5.07 5.46 8.27
C VAL A 41 3.88 5.42 9.21
N HIS A 42 2.73 4.99 8.69
CA HIS A 42 1.47 4.88 9.41
C HIS A 42 1.07 3.41 9.54
N TRP A 43 1.15 2.87 10.74
CA TRP A 43 0.76 1.47 10.99
C TRP A 43 -0.74 1.38 11.29
N ARG A 44 -1.42 0.50 10.56
CA ARG A 44 -2.87 0.27 10.60
C ARG A 44 -3.13 -1.17 11.07
N GLY A 45 -3.95 -1.29 12.11
CA GLY A 45 -4.34 -2.59 12.64
C GLY A 45 -5.25 -3.35 11.68
N VAL A 46 -5.07 -4.66 11.59
CA VAL A 46 -5.97 -5.61 10.93
C VAL A 46 -6.06 -6.83 11.82
N GLN A 47 -7.26 -7.13 12.32
CA GLN A 47 -7.48 -8.33 13.12
C GLN A 47 -7.67 -9.54 12.20
N LEU A 48 -6.70 -10.45 12.17
CA LEU A 48 -6.74 -11.65 11.32
C LEU A 48 -7.72 -12.71 11.83
N LEU A 49 -7.90 -12.77 13.15
CA LEU A 49 -8.65 -13.82 13.83
C LEU A 49 -9.78 -13.22 14.69
N PRO A 50 -10.78 -12.54 14.09
CA PRO A 50 -11.86 -11.88 14.83
C PRO A 50 -12.80 -12.84 15.55
N ALA A 51 -12.78 -14.13 15.18
CA ALA A 51 -13.61 -15.16 15.79
C ALA A 51 -12.97 -15.80 17.04
N LEU A 52 -11.73 -15.45 17.40
CA LEU A 52 -11.13 -15.97 18.63
C LEU A 52 -11.90 -15.45 19.85
N PRO A 53 -12.15 -16.29 20.86
CA PRO A 53 -12.81 -15.85 22.08
C PRO A 53 -11.95 -14.82 22.84
N VAL A 54 -12.57 -13.99 23.68
CA VAL A 54 -11.89 -12.90 24.40
C VAL A 54 -10.69 -13.38 25.22
N GLN A 55 -10.81 -14.56 25.85
CA GLN A 55 -9.75 -15.17 26.64
C GLN A 55 -8.63 -15.81 25.79
N GLY A 56 -8.73 -15.78 24.46
CA GLY A 56 -7.85 -16.49 23.55
C GLY A 56 -7.99 -18.01 23.62
N GLU A 57 -7.08 -18.70 22.94
CA GLU A 57 -6.99 -20.16 22.93
C GLU A 57 -5.55 -20.59 23.26
N ASP A 58 -5.37 -21.84 23.72
CA ASP A 58 -4.03 -22.42 23.83
C ASP A 58 -3.32 -22.36 22.46
N PHE A 59 -2.08 -21.88 22.44
CA PHE A 59 -1.35 -21.63 21.19
C PHE A 59 -1.09 -22.92 20.42
N HIS A 60 -0.74 -24.00 21.13
CA HIS A 60 -0.46 -25.28 20.52
C HIS A 60 -1.74 -25.87 19.94
N ASP A 61 -2.82 -25.92 20.71
CA ASP A 61 -4.11 -26.49 20.28
C ASP A 61 -4.70 -25.72 19.09
N PHE A 62 -4.58 -24.39 19.09
CA PHE A 62 -4.99 -23.55 17.96
C PHE A 62 -4.27 -23.96 16.68
N TYR A 63 -2.94 -24.11 16.73
CA TYR A 63 -2.14 -24.47 15.57
C TYR A 63 -2.32 -25.92 15.15
N LEU A 64 -2.48 -26.84 16.09
CA LEU A 64 -2.76 -28.25 15.82
C LEU A 64 -4.08 -28.41 15.07
N ARG A 65 -5.14 -27.72 15.52
CA ARG A 65 -6.44 -27.70 14.82
C ARG A 65 -6.32 -27.09 13.42
N ARG A 66 -5.54 -26.01 13.27
CA ARG A 66 -5.40 -25.27 12.02
C ARG A 66 -4.54 -25.98 10.96
N LEU A 67 -3.49 -26.69 11.39
CA LEU A 67 -2.50 -27.32 10.50
C LEU A 67 -2.61 -28.85 10.44
N GLY A 68 -3.34 -29.45 11.37
CA GLY A 68 -3.70 -30.87 11.39
C GLY A 68 -2.66 -31.83 11.96
N SER A 69 -1.41 -31.41 12.18
CA SER A 69 -0.36 -32.28 12.74
C SER A 69 0.82 -31.51 13.34
N GLU A 70 1.50 -32.14 14.30
CA GLU A 70 2.77 -31.67 14.89
C GLU A 70 3.84 -31.39 13.84
N GLN A 71 3.95 -32.27 12.84
CA GLN A 71 4.92 -32.12 11.76
C GLN A 71 4.63 -30.85 10.95
N ALA A 72 3.36 -30.58 10.62
CA ALA A 72 2.98 -29.37 9.89
C ALA A 72 3.23 -28.10 10.70
N ILE A 73 3.00 -28.13 12.03
CA ILE A 73 3.35 -27.03 12.94
C ILE A 73 4.85 -26.79 12.91
N GLY A 74 5.66 -27.85 13.11
CA GLY A 74 7.11 -27.79 13.12
C GLY A 74 7.69 -27.21 11.82
N LEU A 75 7.21 -27.68 10.66
CA LEU A 75 7.63 -27.17 9.35
C LEU A 75 7.30 -25.69 9.17
N ARG A 76 6.08 -25.27 9.51
CA ARG A 76 5.66 -23.88 9.38
C ARG A 76 6.45 -22.96 10.31
N GLN A 77 6.64 -23.36 11.56
CA GLN A 77 7.46 -22.59 12.51
C GLN A 77 8.92 -22.53 12.08
N ALA A 78 9.49 -23.61 11.52
CA ALA A 78 10.86 -23.61 11.01
C ALA A 78 11.05 -22.63 9.86
N GLN A 79 10.11 -22.60 8.90
CA GLN A 79 10.10 -21.62 7.80
C GLN A 79 10.10 -20.18 8.34
N VAL A 80 9.22 -19.88 9.30
CA VAL A 80 9.11 -18.54 9.87
C VAL A 80 10.35 -18.17 10.67
N ARG A 81 10.93 -19.09 11.45
CA ARG A 81 12.20 -18.88 12.17
C ARG A 81 13.34 -18.58 11.20
N GLN A 82 13.45 -19.31 10.10
CA GLN A 82 14.48 -19.07 9.08
C GLN A 82 14.35 -17.66 8.48
N ALA A 83 13.13 -17.25 8.12
CA ALA A 83 12.89 -15.91 7.58
C ALA A 83 13.18 -14.80 8.61
N ALA A 84 12.79 -14.99 9.87
CA ALA A 84 13.06 -14.06 10.95
C ALA A 84 14.56 -13.93 11.28
N ALA A 85 15.30 -15.04 11.25
CA ALA A 85 16.75 -15.03 11.43
C ALA A 85 17.46 -14.20 10.35
N GLY A 86 16.95 -14.25 9.10
CA GLY A 86 17.43 -13.41 7.99
C GLY A 86 17.30 -11.90 8.22
N VAL A 87 16.48 -11.47 9.19
CA VAL A 87 16.31 -10.07 9.58
C VAL A 87 16.76 -9.81 11.03
N GLY A 88 17.55 -10.71 11.61
CA GLY A 88 18.12 -10.56 12.95
C GLY A 88 17.14 -10.78 14.10
N VAL A 89 16.02 -11.47 13.88
CA VAL A 89 15.01 -11.76 14.90
C VAL A 89 15.02 -13.25 15.24
N ALA A 90 15.26 -13.58 16.51
CA ALA A 90 15.20 -14.94 17.03
C ALA A 90 13.81 -15.21 17.62
N LEU A 91 12.92 -15.81 16.83
CA LEU A 91 11.57 -16.17 17.28
C LEU A 91 11.59 -17.47 18.10
N ASP A 92 10.93 -17.44 19.24
CA ASP A 92 10.76 -18.61 20.11
C ASP A 92 9.28 -18.91 20.36
N PHE A 93 8.69 -19.70 19.46
CA PHE A 93 7.30 -20.14 19.57
C PHE A 93 7.03 -21.02 20.79
N GLY A 94 8.06 -21.64 21.39
CA GLY A 94 7.90 -22.44 22.60
C GLY A 94 7.57 -21.63 23.84
N LYS A 95 7.82 -20.31 23.80
CA LYS A 95 7.45 -19.38 24.88
C LYS A 95 6.01 -18.92 24.82
N ILE A 96 5.29 -19.14 23.71
CA ILE A 96 3.96 -18.55 23.50
C ILE A 96 2.90 -19.53 24.02
N PRO A 97 2.29 -19.29 25.18
CA PRO A 97 1.29 -20.20 25.73
C PRO A 97 -0.08 -20.02 25.08
N ARG A 98 -0.35 -18.83 24.51
CA ARG A 98 -1.69 -18.43 24.11
C ARG A 98 -1.71 -17.75 22.75
N MET A 99 -2.72 -18.10 21.96
CA MET A 99 -3.14 -17.36 20.77
C MET A 99 -4.20 -16.32 21.19
N PRO A 100 -3.86 -15.02 21.26
CA PRO A 100 -4.75 -14.01 21.80
C PRO A 100 -5.77 -13.51 20.78
N ASN A 101 -6.92 -13.03 21.27
CA ASN A 101 -7.76 -12.11 20.49
C ASN A 101 -7.12 -10.71 20.52
N THR A 102 -6.73 -10.18 19.36
CA THR A 102 -5.99 -8.92 19.25
C THR A 102 -6.85 -7.66 19.16
N ALA A 103 -8.18 -7.76 19.35
CA ALA A 103 -9.07 -6.60 19.16
C ALA A 103 -8.68 -5.41 20.05
N ASP A 104 -8.46 -5.66 21.34
CA ASP A 104 -8.07 -4.61 22.29
C ASP A 104 -6.64 -4.10 22.07
N ALA A 105 -5.72 -4.95 21.63
CA ALA A 105 -4.38 -4.52 21.20
C ALA A 105 -4.47 -3.52 20.03
N HIS A 106 -5.36 -3.76 19.07
CA HIS A 106 -5.60 -2.85 17.94
C HIS A 106 -6.31 -1.57 18.35
N ARG A 107 -7.30 -1.62 19.26
CA ARG A 107 -7.95 -0.41 19.80
C ARG A 107 -6.96 0.46 20.56
N LEU A 108 -6.13 -0.15 21.40
CA LEU A 108 -5.08 0.56 22.12
C LEU A 108 -4.07 1.20 21.16
N TRP A 109 -3.64 0.46 20.13
CA TRP A 109 -2.76 1.01 19.09
C TRP A 109 -3.39 2.19 18.35
N GLN A 110 -4.67 2.08 17.96
CA GLN A 110 -5.40 3.14 17.29
C GLN A 110 -5.53 4.38 18.18
N ARG A 111 -5.80 4.20 19.47
CA ARG A 111 -5.86 5.29 20.44
C ARG A 111 -4.49 5.92 20.66
N ALA A 112 -3.43 5.12 20.80
CA ALA A 112 -2.07 5.60 20.93
C ALA A 112 -1.66 6.45 19.72
N CYS A 113 -2.00 6.03 18.50
CA CYS A 113 -1.78 6.80 17.26
C CYS A 113 -2.40 8.21 17.28
N GLN A 114 -3.45 8.45 18.06
CA GLN A 114 -4.11 9.76 18.18
C GLN A 114 -3.43 10.68 19.20
N LEU A 115 -2.69 10.12 20.16
CA LEU A 115 -2.18 10.84 21.33
C LEU A 115 -0.65 10.96 21.36
N GLY A 116 0.04 9.95 20.84
CA GLY A 116 1.48 9.75 21.03
C GLY A 116 2.35 10.51 20.03
N SER A 117 3.56 10.82 20.48
CA SER A 117 4.66 11.23 19.60
C SER A 117 5.19 10.06 18.78
N LEU A 118 5.92 10.33 17.69
CA LEU A 118 6.53 9.29 16.85
C LEU A 118 7.46 8.35 17.63
N ALA A 119 8.19 8.87 18.63
CA ALA A 119 9.07 8.07 19.46
C ALA A 119 8.29 7.10 20.37
N GLN A 120 7.22 7.58 21.02
CA GLN A 120 6.36 6.73 21.85
C GLN A 120 5.67 5.66 20.99
N LEU A 121 5.25 6.00 19.77
CA LEU A 121 4.61 5.05 18.85
C LEU A 121 5.57 3.97 18.36
N ASP A 122 6.81 4.32 17.99
CA ASP A 122 7.80 3.32 17.58
C ASP A 122 8.16 2.37 18.73
N GLU A 123 8.33 2.90 19.94
CA GLU A 123 8.58 2.12 21.14
C GLU A 123 7.41 1.18 21.48
N LEU A 124 6.17 1.67 21.44
CA LEU A 124 4.98 0.86 21.68
C LEU A 124 4.82 -0.25 20.63
N LEU A 125 5.01 0.09 19.35
CA LEU A 125 4.94 -0.87 18.25
C LEU A 125 5.95 -2.00 18.42
N GLU A 126 7.19 -1.66 18.80
CA GLU A 126 8.25 -2.62 19.08
C GLU A 126 7.89 -3.53 20.26
N ARG A 127 7.41 -2.93 21.37
CA ARG A 127 6.99 -3.67 22.56
C ARG A 127 5.84 -4.63 22.31
N LEU A 128 4.84 -4.25 21.52
CA LEU A 128 3.70 -5.11 21.20
C LEU A 128 4.15 -6.35 20.40
N PHE A 129 5.00 -6.18 19.37
CA PHE A 129 5.55 -7.32 18.64
C PHE A 129 6.46 -8.19 19.51
N ALA A 130 7.33 -7.57 20.30
CA ALA A 130 8.25 -8.28 21.19
C ALA A 130 7.51 -9.08 22.27
N CYS A 131 6.45 -8.51 22.84
CA CYS A 131 5.62 -9.16 23.85
C CYS A 131 5.17 -10.55 23.39
N HIS A 132 4.54 -10.64 22.21
CA HIS A 132 4.05 -11.92 21.71
C HIS A 132 5.17 -12.86 21.27
N PHE A 133 6.11 -12.38 20.44
CA PHE A 133 7.05 -13.26 19.74
C PHE A 133 8.36 -13.56 20.47
N LEU A 134 8.78 -12.70 21.41
CA LEU A 134 10.05 -12.82 22.13
C LEU A 134 9.83 -13.16 23.61
N HIS A 135 8.73 -12.68 24.19
CA HIS A 135 8.44 -12.81 25.62
C HIS A 135 7.27 -13.73 25.94
N GLY A 136 6.49 -14.17 24.96
CA GLY A 136 5.35 -15.06 25.19
C GLY A 136 4.18 -14.42 25.95
N GLY A 137 4.13 -13.09 26.01
CA GLY A 137 3.07 -12.36 26.67
C GLY A 137 1.75 -12.39 25.90
N ASP A 138 0.65 -12.24 26.63
CA ASP A 138 -0.72 -12.31 26.11
C ASP A 138 -1.21 -10.92 25.69
N LEU A 139 -1.33 -10.69 24.38
CA LEU A 139 -1.86 -9.42 23.85
C LEU A 139 -3.39 -9.30 23.94
N GLY A 140 -4.08 -10.33 24.46
CA GLY A 140 -5.50 -10.26 24.82
C GLY A 140 -5.73 -9.76 26.25
N ASP A 141 -4.66 -9.69 27.07
CA ASP A 141 -4.74 -9.23 28.45
C ASP A 141 -4.57 -7.70 28.54
N GLY A 142 -5.60 -7.01 29.05
CA GLY A 142 -5.60 -5.56 29.20
C GLY A 142 -4.49 -5.05 30.13
N ALA A 143 -4.15 -5.79 31.18
CA ALA A 143 -3.07 -5.38 32.09
C ALA A 143 -1.70 -5.42 31.39
N THR A 144 -1.44 -6.48 30.62
CA THR A 144 -0.26 -6.59 29.75
C THR A 144 -0.20 -5.41 28.77
N LEU A 145 -1.29 -5.11 28.06
CA LEU A 145 -1.32 -4.02 27.08
C LEU A 145 -1.04 -2.65 27.71
N LEU A 146 -1.64 -2.35 28.87
CA LEU A 146 -1.41 -1.09 29.58
C LEU A 146 0.04 -0.98 30.10
N GLY A 147 0.61 -2.07 30.61
CA GLY A 147 2.02 -2.09 31.04
C GLY A 147 3.00 -1.86 29.89
N LEU A 148 2.73 -2.40 28.70
CA LEU A 148 3.54 -2.12 27.49
C LEU A 148 3.44 -0.66 27.07
N ALA A 149 2.24 -0.07 27.14
CA ALA A 149 2.02 1.33 26.80
C ALA A 149 2.64 2.30 27.82
N GLU A 150 2.55 2.00 29.12
CA GLU A 150 3.24 2.76 30.16
C GLU A 150 4.75 2.76 29.94
N ALA A 151 5.32 1.59 29.65
CA ALA A 151 6.74 1.47 29.36
C ALA A 151 7.18 2.17 28.06
N ALA A 152 6.24 2.41 27.14
CA ALA A 152 6.43 3.26 25.96
C ALA A 152 6.18 4.76 26.23
N GLY A 153 5.87 5.14 27.47
CA GLY A 153 5.69 6.51 27.90
C GLY A 153 4.27 7.07 27.75
N PHE A 154 3.24 6.22 27.62
CA PHE A 154 1.83 6.64 27.65
C PHE A 154 1.28 6.62 29.07
N GLY A 155 0.39 7.55 29.40
CA GLY A 155 -0.40 7.46 30.63
C GLY A 155 -1.43 6.34 30.52
N PRO A 156 -1.47 5.33 31.42
CA PRO A 156 -2.44 4.25 31.34
C PRO A 156 -3.91 4.74 31.30
N ALA A 157 -4.19 5.84 32.01
CA ALA A 157 -5.51 6.47 32.03
C ALA A 157 -5.97 6.99 30.65
N ASP A 158 -5.05 7.32 29.75
CA ASP A 158 -5.39 7.83 28.41
C ASP A 158 -5.80 6.73 27.43
N LEU A 159 -5.43 5.49 27.75
CA LEU A 159 -5.59 4.31 26.90
C LEU A 159 -6.57 3.29 27.46
N VAL A 160 -6.78 3.23 28.78
CA VAL A 160 -7.68 2.25 29.41
C VAL A 160 -9.09 2.28 28.84
N SER A 161 -9.61 3.46 28.49
CA SER A 161 -10.94 3.60 27.90
C SER A 161 -11.05 3.04 26.48
N SER A 162 -9.94 2.69 25.83
CA SER A 162 -9.94 2.05 24.52
C SER A 162 -10.11 0.54 24.59
N LEU A 163 -9.83 -0.08 25.75
CA LEU A 163 -9.99 -1.52 25.97
C LEU A 163 -11.46 -1.82 26.24
N GLN A 164 -12.04 -2.75 25.49
CA GLN A 164 -13.43 -3.17 25.68
C GLN A 164 -13.55 -4.40 26.57
N GLY A 165 -12.55 -5.30 26.53
CA GLY A 165 -12.52 -6.51 27.34
C GLY A 165 -13.65 -7.51 27.04
N ASP A 166 -14.31 -7.37 25.89
CA ASP A 166 -15.51 -8.15 25.53
C ASP A 166 -15.28 -9.07 24.32
N GLY A 167 -14.12 -8.96 23.65
CA GLY A 167 -13.79 -9.72 22.46
C GLY A 167 -14.51 -9.26 21.19
N THR A 168 -15.25 -8.14 21.23
CA THR A 168 -15.88 -7.55 20.05
C THR A 168 -14.82 -7.35 18.95
N PRO A 169 -15.08 -7.75 17.70
CA PRO A 169 -14.10 -7.58 16.62
C PRO A 169 -13.68 -6.12 16.44
N PHE A 170 -12.38 -5.93 16.24
CA PHE A 170 -11.81 -4.64 15.88
C PHE A 170 -12.00 -4.37 14.38
N HIS A 171 -12.38 -3.14 14.05
CA HIS A 171 -12.47 -2.64 12.69
C HIS A 171 -11.56 -1.42 12.55
N CYS A 172 -10.64 -1.47 11.58
CA CYS A 172 -9.76 -0.34 11.29
C CYS A 172 -10.57 0.82 10.68
N ASP A 173 -10.41 2.02 11.25
CA ASP A 173 -11.06 3.25 10.75
C ASP A 173 -10.65 3.60 9.30
N ARG A 174 -9.51 3.06 8.83
CA ARG A 174 -9.01 3.23 7.46
C ARG A 174 -8.63 1.86 6.89
N PRO A 175 -9.59 1.11 6.32
CA PRO A 175 -9.35 -0.30 5.94
C PRO A 175 -8.54 -0.47 4.65
N GLY A 176 -8.24 0.60 3.89
CA GLY A 176 -7.50 0.62 2.62
C GLY A 176 -7.11 -0.75 2.03
N ALA A 177 -5.82 -1.12 2.11
CA ALA A 177 -5.29 -2.38 1.57
C ALA A 177 -5.41 -3.59 2.52
N ALA A 178 -6.17 -3.49 3.62
CA ALA A 178 -6.30 -4.55 4.63
C ALA A 178 -6.85 -5.88 4.07
N HIS A 179 -7.59 -5.83 2.96
CA HIS A 179 -8.19 -7.00 2.32
C HIS A 179 -7.18 -7.89 1.58
N GLN A 180 -5.93 -7.45 1.40
CA GLN A 180 -4.90 -8.17 0.63
C GLN A 180 -3.99 -9.06 1.50
N GLY A 181 -4.35 -9.27 2.77
CA GLY A 181 -3.52 -9.93 3.78
C GLY A 181 -2.51 -8.99 4.43
N VAL A 182 -1.81 -9.49 5.45
CA VAL A 182 -0.83 -8.70 6.22
C VAL A 182 0.53 -9.40 6.31
N PRO A 183 1.66 -8.66 6.31
CA PRO A 183 1.72 -7.20 6.18
C PRO A 183 1.35 -6.76 4.76
N SER A 184 0.75 -5.58 4.62
CA SER A 184 0.55 -4.92 3.33
C SER A 184 1.02 -3.48 3.41
N PHE A 185 1.68 -3.00 2.37
CA PHE A 185 2.30 -1.67 2.31
C PHE A 185 1.64 -0.87 1.20
N VAL A 186 1.21 0.35 1.49
CA VAL A 186 0.71 1.32 0.51
C VAL A 186 1.67 2.50 0.49
N LEU A 187 2.39 2.68 -0.61
CA LEU A 187 3.43 3.69 -0.79
C LEU A 187 2.90 4.84 -1.64
N GLY A 188 3.07 6.08 -1.17
CA GLY A 188 2.69 7.28 -1.91
C GLY A 188 1.20 7.29 -2.29
N GLU A 189 0.91 7.51 -3.58
CA GLU A 189 -0.46 7.63 -4.11
C GLU A 189 -1.17 6.30 -4.41
N GLY A 190 -0.65 5.17 -3.90
CA GLY A 190 -1.38 3.89 -3.93
C GLY A 190 -0.61 2.68 -4.44
N LEU A 191 0.72 2.77 -4.62
CA LEU A 191 1.53 1.60 -4.96
C LEU A 191 1.47 0.59 -3.81
N THR A 192 0.89 -0.58 -4.06
CA THR A 192 0.60 -1.57 -3.01
C THR A 192 1.50 -2.80 -3.14
N LEU A 193 2.04 -3.25 -2.01
CA LEU A 193 2.81 -4.49 -1.87
C LEU A 193 2.18 -5.37 -0.79
N SER A 194 1.94 -6.65 -1.09
CA SER A 194 1.43 -7.62 -0.10
C SER A 194 2.51 -8.59 0.36
N GLY A 195 2.53 -8.92 1.65
CA GLY A 195 3.47 -9.83 2.28
C GLY A 195 4.79 -9.17 2.69
N ALA A 196 5.59 -9.92 3.48
CA ALA A 196 6.92 -9.51 3.91
C ALA A 196 7.91 -9.55 2.72
N GLN A 197 8.00 -8.43 2.00
CA GLN A 197 8.81 -8.32 0.78
C GLN A 197 10.32 -8.20 1.08
N PRO A 198 11.21 -8.76 0.24
CA PRO A 198 12.65 -8.56 0.38
C PRO A 198 13.04 -7.08 0.40
N VAL A 199 14.10 -6.74 1.12
CA VAL A 199 14.59 -5.36 1.27
C VAL A 199 14.80 -4.67 -0.07
N ALA A 200 15.39 -5.38 -1.05
CA ALA A 200 15.63 -4.85 -2.38
C ALA A 200 14.32 -4.49 -3.12
N GLN A 201 13.27 -5.32 -2.96
CA GLN A 201 11.95 -5.05 -3.54
C GLN A 201 11.31 -3.83 -2.89
N LEU A 202 11.33 -3.76 -1.55
CA LEU A 202 10.81 -2.60 -0.81
C LEU A 202 11.53 -1.31 -1.23
N LEU A 203 12.86 -1.32 -1.30
CA LEU A 203 13.65 -0.17 -1.74
C LEU A 203 13.32 0.25 -3.17
N ALA A 204 13.21 -0.70 -4.10
CA ALA A 204 12.82 -0.41 -5.49
C ALA A 204 11.44 0.24 -5.58
N SER A 205 10.45 -0.26 -4.82
CA SER A 205 9.11 0.32 -4.79
C SER A 205 9.06 1.67 -4.07
N LEU A 206 9.91 1.90 -3.06
CA LEU A 206 10.06 3.22 -2.43
C LEU A 206 10.59 4.24 -3.43
N ARG A 207 11.63 3.89 -4.22
CA ARG A 207 12.15 4.76 -5.29
C ARG A 207 11.07 5.06 -6.33
N GLN A 208 10.38 4.03 -6.82
CA GLN A 208 9.28 4.21 -7.76
C GLN A 208 8.18 5.15 -7.22
N ALA A 209 7.81 5.01 -5.95
CA ALA A 209 6.81 5.87 -5.32
C ALA A 209 7.30 7.32 -5.18
N LEU A 210 8.59 7.52 -4.89
CA LEU A 210 9.22 8.83 -4.86
C LEU A 210 9.27 9.47 -6.24
N ASP A 211 9.67 8.74 -7.27
CA ASP A 211 9.81 9.25 -8.63
C ASP A 211 8.42 9.68 -9.17
N ALA A 212 7.39 8.88 -8.86
CA ALA A 212 5.99 9.24 -9.11
C ALA A 212 5.56 10.51 -8.36
N ALA A 213 5.95 10.65 -7.08
CA ALA A 213 5.60 11.80 -6.24
C ALA A 213 6.39 13.09 -6.58
N THR A 214 7.60 12.97 -7.10
CA THR A 214 8.38 14.12 -7.58
C THR A 214 7.92 14.65 -8.91
N GLY A 215 7.31 13.79 -9.72
CA GLY A 215 7.28 13.98 -11.16
C GLY A 215 8.72 14.11 -11.67
N ALA A 216 9.24 13.09 -12.35
CA ALA A 216 10.19 13.37 -13.43
C ALA A 216 9.57 14.53 -14.25
N PRO A 217 10.27 15.66 -14.49
CA PRO A 217 9.63 16.92 -14.85
C PRO A 217 8.69 16.67 -16.02
N ALA A 218 7.39 16.71 -15.74
CA ALA A 218 6.41 16.36 -16.74
C ALA A 218 6.53 17.40 -17.85
N ALA A 219 6.79 16.92 -19.07
CA ALA A 219 6.81 17.78 -20.23
C ALA A 219 5.39 18.31 -20.42
N ARG A 220 5.20 19.61 -20.17
CA ARG A 220 3.96 20.31 -20.51
C ARG A 220 4.02 20.65 -21.98
N ILE A 221 3.27 19.90 -22.77
CA ILE A 221 3.16 20.17 -24.20
C ILE A 221 2.01 21.14 -24.37
N LEU A 222 2.35 22.37 -24.75
CA LEU A 222 1.36 23.35 -25.18
C LEU A 222 0.64 22.80 -26.43
N VAL A 223 -0.68 22.70 -26.34
CA VAL A 223 -1.54 22.43 -27.49
C VAL A 223 -1.74 23.76 -28.21
N PRO A 224 -1.29 23.92 -29.46
CA PRO A 224 -1.54 25.14 -30.21
C PRO A 224 -3.04 25.43 -30.29
N ALA A 225 -3.45 26.69 -30.22
CA ALA A 225 -4.86 27.08 -30.13
C ALA A 225 -5.68 26.52 -31.31
N GLU A 226 -5.11 26.47 -32.51
CA GLU A 226 -5.69 25.91 -33.72
C GLU A 226 -5.85 24.38 -33.68
N ARG A 227 -5.17 23.71 -32.74
CA ARG A 227 -5.24 22.27 -32.50
C ARG A 227 -6.09 21.92 -31.29
N VAL A 228 -6.73 22.88 -30.64
CA VAL A 228 -7.70 22.59 -29.58
C VAL A 228 -9.00 22.11 -30.25
N PRO A 229 -9.46 20.87 -30.02
CA PRO A 229 -10.67 20.37 -30.66
C PRO A 229 -11.90 21.08 -30.11
N GLU A 230 -12.84 21.42 -31.01
CA GLU A 230 -14.18 21.88 -30.62
C GLU A 230 -14.95 20.79 -29.84
N PRO A 231 -15.99 21.14 -29.06
CA PRO A 231 -16.81 20.15 -28.36
C PRO A 231 -17.32 19.05 -29.29
N GLY A 232 -17.15 17.79 -28.88
CA GLY A 232 -17.48 16.59 -29.64
C GLY A 232 -16.43 16.19 -30.69
N LYS A 233 -15.34 16.95 -30.84
CA LYS A 233 -14.22 16.64 -31.74
C LYS A 233 -13.04 16.08 -30.97
N ARG A 234 -12.07 15.58 -31.74
CA ARG A 234 -10.80 15.05 -31.26
C ARG A 234 -9.73 15.28 -32.31
N ILE A 235 -8.47 15.25 -31.89
CA ILE A 235 -7.33 15.44 -32.77
C ILE A 235 -6.15 14.58 -32.30
N LEU A 236 -5.35 14.11 -33.26
CA LEU A 236 -4.10 13.41 -32.99
C LEU A 236 -2.99 14.41 -32.69
N ILE A 237 -2.28 14.29 -31.57
CA ILE A 237 -1.14 15.14 -31.20
C ILE A 237 0.11 14.27 -31.17
N GLU A 238 1.13 14.64 -31.94
CA GLU A 238 2.45 14.02 -31.90
C GLU A 238 3.36 14.86 -31.01
N ALA A 239 3.88 14.27 -29.93
CA ALA A 239 4.77 14.99 -29.02
C ALA A 239 5.67 14.02 -28.23
N GLN A 240 6.94 14.39 -28.03
CA GLN A 240 7.92 13.57 -27.29
C GLN A 240 8.03 12.13 -27.80
N GLY A 241 7.85 11.91 -29.12
CA GLY A 241 7.88 10.57 -29.73
C GLY A 241 6.64 9.70 -29.44
N LYS A 242 5.62 10.26 -28.78
CA LYS A 242 4.32 9.60 -28.54
C LYS A 242 3.25 10.17 -29.47
N SER A 243 2.36 9.28 -29.91
CA SER A 243 1.15 9.61 -30.64
C SER A 243 -0.04 9.59 -29.68
N LEU A 244 -0.66 10.76 -29.47
CA LEU A 244 -1.71 10.98 -28.49
C LEU A 244 -3.01 11.40 -29.16
N VAL A 245 -4.14 11.17 -28.50
CA VAL A 245 -5.44 11.67 -28.93
C VAL A 245 -6.00 12.60 -27.88
N LEU A 246 -6.21 13.86 -28.26
CA LEU A 246 -6.89 14.86 -27.44
C LEU A 246 -8.37 14.91 -27.83
N PHE A 247 -9.25 14.67 -26.88
CA PHE A 247 -10.70 14.72 -27.02
C PHE A 247 -11.25 15.97 -26.33
N ASN A 248 -12.32 16.54 -26.88
CA ASN A 248 -13.18 17.50 -26.18
C ASN A 248 -14.58 16.89 -26.07
N VAL A 249 -14.93 16.41 -24.87
CA VAL A 249 -16.24 15.82 -24.56
C VAL A 249 -17.00 16.83 -23.71
N ASP A 250 -18.01 17.48 -24.29
CA ASP A 250 -18.86 18.48 -23.60
C ASP A 250 -18.06 19.58 -22.87
N GLY A 251 -16.97 20.05 -23.48
CA GLY A 251 -16.10 21.09 -22.92
C GLY A 251 -15.02 20.56 -21.96
N ARG A 252 -14.96 19.24 -21.72
CA ARG A 252 -13.91 18.60 -20.93
C ARG A 252 -12.87 17.94 -21.83
N PHE A 253 -11.61 18.22 -21.55
CA PHE A 253 -10.51 17.69 -22.34
C PHE A 253 -9.94 16.40 -21.75
N HIS A 254 -9.73 15.40 -22.60
CA HIS A 254 -9.12 14.12 -22.23
C HIS A 254 -7.99 13.81 -23.20
N ALA A 255 -6.83 13.36 -22.70
CA ALA A 255 -5.72 12.91 -23.52
C ALA A 255 -5.35 11.47 -23.20
N ILE A 256 -5.21 10.63 -24.24
CA ILE A 256 -4.78 9.23 -24.12
C ILE A 256 -3.77 8.88 -25.22
N ASP A 257 -3.08 7.74 -25.10
CA ASP A 257 -2.32 7.17 -26.22
C ASP A 257 -3.25 6.85 -27.40
N ASP A 258 -2.77 7.05 -28.63
CA ASP A 258 -3.51 6.64 -29.84
C ASP A 258 -3.49 5.12 -30.03
N GLY A 259 -2.43 4.44 -29.60
CA GLY A 259 -2.31 2.99 -29.74
C GLY A 259 -3.24 2.24 -28.79
N CYS A 260 -4.18 1.47 -29.34
CA CYS A 260 -4.98 0.53 -28.54
C CYS A 260 -4.06 -0.47 -27.82
N PRO A 261 -4.12 -0.62 -26.48
CA PRO A 261 -3.19 -1.44 -25.71
C PRO A 261 -3.28 -2.95 -26.02
N HIS A 262 -4.25 -3.37 -26.84
CA HIS A 262 -4.36 -4.76 -27.30
C HIS A 262 -3.40 -5.07 -28.46
N GLN A 263 -3.47 -4.32 -29.56
CA GLN A 263 -2.69 -4.59 -30.79
C GLN A 263 -2.31 -3.31 -31.57
N GLY A 264 -2.24 -2.16 -30.89
CA GLY A 264 -1.71 -0.91 -31.44
C GLY A 264 -2.60 -0.16 -32.44
N ALA A 265 -3.81 -0.64 -32.73
CA ALA A 265 -4.74 0.05 -33.63
C ALA A 265 -5.08 1.46 -33.11
N SER A 266 -5.10 2.45 -34.02
CA SER A 266 -5.39 3.86 -33.70
C SER A 266 -6.78 4.03 -33.07
N LEU A 267 -6.83 4.69 -31.91
CA LEU A 267 -8.03 5.04 -31.17
C LEU A 267 -8.61 6.38 -31.67
N CYS A 268 -7.83 7.24 -32.32
CA CYS A 268 -8.31 8.47 -32.94
C CYS A 268 -9.36 8.19 -34.03
N GLY A 269 -9.24 7.07 -34.75
CA GLY A 269 -10.26 6.62 -35.69
C GLY A 269 -11.52 6.05 -35.02
N GLY A 270 -11.46 5.73 -33.73
CA GLY A 270 -12.48 5.03 -32.96
C GLY A 270 -13.86 5.70 -32.92
N ARG A 271 -14.89 4.91 -32.59
CA ARG A 271 -16.23 5.43 -32.32
C ARG A 271 -16.27 5.98 -30.89
N LEU A 272 -16.55 7.27 -30.73
CA LEU A 272 -16.67 7.94 -29.44
C LEU A 272 -18.14 8.04 -29.03
N GLU A 273 -18.48 7.59 -27.84
CA GLU A 273 -19.80 7.72 -27.22
C GLU A 273 -19.64 8.26 -25.80
N GLY A 274 -19.95 9.55 -25.60
CA GLY A 274 -19.63 10.25 -24.34
C GLY A 274 -18.13 10.14 -24.04
N GLU A 275 -17.80 9.61 -22.87
CA GLU A 275 -16.41 9.41 -22.42
C GLU A 275 -15.87 8.01 -22.75
N VAL A 276 -16.49 7.28 -23.69
CA VAL A 276 -16.08 5.92 -24.07
C VAL A 276 -15.62 5.88 -25.52
N ILE A 277 -14.35 5.52 -25.74
CA ILE A 277 -13.76 5.33 -27.07
C ILE A 277 -13.71 3.85 -27.43
N GLN A 278 -14.34 3.49 -28.56
CA GLN A 278 -14.31 2.15 -29.11
C GLN A 278 -13.25 2.03 -30.21
N CYS A 279 -12.30 1.11 -30.04
CA CYS A 279 -11.31 0.75 -31.04
C CYS A 279 -11.98 0.17 -32.30
N LEU A 280 -11.65 0.69 -33.48
CA LEU A 280 -12.23 0.23 -34.74
C LEU A 280 -11.88 -1.22 -35.11
N ALA A 281 -10.68 -1.69 -34.73
CA ALA A 281 -10.19 -2.99 -35.17
C ALA A 281 -10.89 -4.16 -34.49
N HIS A 282 -11.03 -4.09 -33.15
CA HIS A 282 -11.49 -5.22 -32.33
C HIS A 282 -12.70 -4.86 -31.46
N GLY A 283 -13.22 -3.64 -31.56
CA GLY A 283 -14.41 -3.20 -30.82
C GLY A 283 -14.21 -3.00 -29.32
N LEU A 284 -12.98 -3.10 -28.80
CA LEU A 284 -12.66 -2.84 -27.39
C LEU A 284 -12.98 -1.39 -27.02
N ARG A 285 -13.64 -1.19 -25.87
CA ARG A 285 -14.16 0.10 -25.43
C ARG A 285 -13.40 0.58 -24.22
N PHE A 286 -12.79 1.76 -24.25
CA PHE A 286 -12.02 2.32 -23.14
C PHE A 286 -12.71 3.56 -22.59
N ASN A 287 -12.73 3.71 -21.27
CA ASN A 287 -13.24 4.91 -20.62
C ASN A 287 -12.12 5.98 -20.58
N LEU A 288 -12.37 7.17 -21.13
CA LEU A 288 -11.40 8.27 -21.23
C LEU A 288 -11.00 8.85 -19.87
N ASN A 289 -11.86 8.77 -18.86
CA ASN A 289 -11.53 9.21 -17.51
C ASN A 289 -10.54 8.28 -16.82
N THR A 290 -10.70 6.96 -16.99
CA THR A 290 -9.91 5.99 -16.23
C THR A 290 -8.79 5.35 -17.04
N GLY A 291 -8.90 5.38 -18.36
CA GLY A 291 -8.05 4.65 -19.32
C GLY A 291 -8.37 3.16 -19.40
N TYR A 292 -9.22 2.61 -18.52
CA TYR A 292 -9.47 1.17 -18.48
C TYR A 292 -10.49 0.73 -19.53
N LEU A 293 -10.37 -0.53 -19.94
CA LEU A 293 -11.39 -1.24 -20.69
C LEU A 293 -12.72 -1.17 -19.92
N LEU A 294 -13.81 -0.92 -20.64
CA LEU A 294 -15.14 -0.87 -20.06
C LEU A 294 -15.47 -2.24 -19.45
N ASN A 295 -15.83 -2.25 -18.17
CA ASN A 295 -16.14 -3.46 -17.37
C ASN A 295 -14.94 -4.38 -17.08
N SER A 296 -13.69 -3.92 -17.21
CA SER A 296 -12.51 -4.72 -16.85
C SER A 296 -11.31 -3.85 -16.47
N THR A 297 -10.51 -4.30 -15.50
CA THR A 297 -9.25 -3.64 -15.12
C THR A 297 -8.01 -4.26 -15.76
N GLN A 298 -8.18 -5.26 -16.64
CA GLN A 298 -7.06 -6.02 -17.23
C GLN A 298 -6.28 -5.27 -18.32
N LEU A 299 -6.92 -4.33 -19.02
CA LEU A 299 -6.31 -3.53 -20.08
C LEU A 299 -6.55 -2.05 -19.81
N LYS A 300 -5.50 -1.26 -19.98
CA LYS A 300 -5.51 0.19 -19.76
C LYS A 300 -4.74 0.89 -20.88
N VAL A 301 -5.35 1.93 -21.48
CA VAL A 301 -4.64 2.87 -22.34
C VAL A 301 -3.99 3.95 -21.48
N GLY A 302 -2.79 4.40 -21.85
CA GLY A 302 -2.14 5.51 -21.15
C GLY A 302 -3.01 6.77 -21.22
N ARG A 303 -3.12 7.48 -20.09
CA ARG A 303 -3.91 8.70 -19.93
C ARG A 303 -2.99 9.81 -19.45
N TYR A 304 -3.15 10.99 -20.02
CA TYR A 304 -2.34 12.16 -19.71
C TYR A 304 -3.24 13.28 -19.18
N PRO A 305 -2.88 13.94 -18.06
CA PRO A 305 -3.62 15.11 -17.60
C PRO A 305 -3.63 16.21 -18.65
N VAL A 306 -4.77 16.89 -18.76
CA VAL A 306 -4.89 18.10 -19.57
C VAL A 306 -5.13 19.28 -18.64
N GLU A 307 -4.18 20.21 -18.62
CA GLU A 307 -4.22 21.43 -17.79
C GLU A 307 -4.64 22.62 -18.65
N GLN A 308 -5.56 23.44 -18.16
CA GLN A 308 -5.92 24.71 -18.80
C GLN A 308 -5.47 25.88 -17.92
N ALA A 309 -4.62 26.75 -18.46
CA ALA A 309 -4.12 27.95 -17.81
C ALA A 309 -4.48 29.17 -18.66
N GLY A 310 -5.58 29.84 -18.32
CA GLY A 310 -6.17 30.87 -19.18
C GLY A 310 -6.61 30.29 -20.53
N ASP A 311 -6.13 30.87 -21.62
CA ASP A 311 -6.43 30.44 -23.00
C ASP A 311 -5.51 29.32 -23.50
N GLN A 312 -4.56 28.86 -22.69
CA GLN A 312 -3.60 27.83 -23.07
C GLN A 312 -3.97 26.46 -22.50
N LEU A 313 -3.96 25.45 -23.36
CA LEU A 313 -4.20 24.06 -23.01
C LEU A 313 -2.87 23.28 -23.08
N HIS A 314 -2.56 22.51 -22.04
CA HIS A 314 -1.34 21.73 -21.95
C HIS A 314 -1.65 20.25 -21.72
N ILE A 315 -0.99 19.37 -22.47
CA ILE A 315 -0.98 17.94 -22.17
C ILE A 315 0.27 17.64 -21.32
N VAL A 316 0.07 17.01 -20.17
CA VAL A 316 1.13 16.71 -19.22
C VAL A 316 1.64 15.30 -19.46
N ILE A 317 2.81 15.17 -20.09
CA ILE A 317 3.46 13.87 -20.31
C ILE A 317 4.52 13.65 -19.21
N PRO A 318 4.42 12.57 -18.40
CA PRO A 318 5.51 12.20 -17.50
C PRO A 318 6.75 11.83 -18.33
N GLN A 319 7.92 12.36 -17.99
CA GLN A 319 9.15 11.94 -18.67
C GLN A 319 9.45 10.49 -18.30
N GLU A 320 9.46 9.61 -19.31
CA GLU A 320 10.04 8.28 -19.19
C GLU A 320 11.57 8.45 -19.17
N GLU A 321 12.23 7.93 -18.13
CA GLU A 321 13.68 7.81 -18.13
C GLU A 321 14.09 6.96 -19.35
N ALA A 322 14.92 7.54 -20.21
CA ALA A 322 15.51 6.83 -21.33
C ALA A 322 16.27 5.62 -20.78
N ILE A 323 15.72 4.42 -20.95
CA ILE A 323 16.48 3.18 -20.77
C ILE A 323 17.63 3.25 -21.78
N PRO A 324 18.91 3.31 -21.35
CA PRO A 324 20.00 3.26 -22.32
C PRO A 324 19.91 1.91 -23.03
N CYS A 325 19.76 1.98 -24.36
CA CYS A 325 19.78 0.83 -25.24
C CYS A 325 21.15 0.14 -25.08
N THR A 326 21.19 -0.93 -24.30
CA THR A 326 22.34 -1.84 -24.27
C THR A 326 22.37 -2.58 -25.59
N ARG A 327 23.42 -2.30 -26.39
CA ARG A 327 23.82 -3.13 -27.53
C ARG A 327 24.32 -4.49 -27.06
#